data_AF-A0A958UUN6-F1
#
_entry.id   AF-A0A958UUN6-F1
#
_cell.length_a   1.000
_cell.length_b   1.000
_cell.length_c   1.000
_cell.angle_alpha   90.00
_cell.angle_beta   90.00
_cell.angle_gamma   90.00
#
_symmetry.space_group_name_H-M   'P 1'
#
loop_
_entity.id
_entity.type
_entity.pdbx_description
1 polymer ?
#
loop_
_entity_poly.entity_id
_entity_poly.type
_entity_poly.pdbx_seq_one_letter_code
_entity_poly.pdbx_strand_id
1 'polypeptide(L)'
;MKKNWIGTRISAENNQQTITENDSLTSLSQRFKAYEMFTGYGDSTQVFVEVGYKFRTNDSIRNNALKNVNSSNTFYIDSRLIKNQRTNLSLYANYRTLKY
;
A
#
# COMPACT_ATOMS: atom_id res chain seq x y z
N MET A 1 22.53 16.79 -8.20
CA MET A 1 22.53 15.72 -9.23
C MET A 1 21.16 15.08 -9.21
N LYS A 2 20.43 15.09 -10.34
CA LYS A 2 19.07 14.51 -10.41
C LYS A 2 19.18 13.02 -10.76
N LYS A 3 18.42 12.16 -10.08
CA LYS A 3 18.48 10.70 -10.17
C LYS A 3 17.09 10.15 -10.50
N ASN A 4 17.05 9.23 -11.45
CA ASN A 4 15.88 8.41 -11.74
C ASN A 4 16.01 7.09 -10.96
N TRP A 5 14.89 6.53 -10.51
CA TRP A 5 14.84 5.17 -9.99
C TRP A 5 13.55 4.47 -10.43
N ILE A 6 13.64 3.16 -10.54
CA ILE A 6 12.52 2.25 -10.75
C ILE A 6 12.59 1.17 -9.69
N GLY A 7 11.44 0.74 -9.18
CA GLY A 7 11.41 -0.24 -8.11
C GLY A 7 10.08 -0.98 -8.02
N THR A 8 10.11 -2.03 -7.22
CA THR A 8 8.94 -2.81 -6.84
C THR A 8 8.86 -2.91 -5.33
N ARG A 9 7.65 -2.93 -4.79
CA ARG A 9 7.38 -3.10 -3.36
C ARG A 9 6.36 -4.21 -3.17
N ILE A 10 6.69 -5.15 -2.31
CA ILE A 10 5.80 -6.24 -1.91
C ILE A 10 5.46 -6.02 -0.43
N SER A 11 4.18 -6.08 -0.09
CA SER A 11 3.73 -6.02 1.30
C SER A 11 2.63 -7.04 1.54
N ALA A 12 2.66 -7.66 2.71
CA ALA A 12 1.68 -8.66 3.10
C ALA A 12 1.49 -8.64 4.61
N GLU A 13 0.30 -9.02 5.05
CA GLU A 13 -0.03 -9.23 6.46
C GLU A 13 -0.87 -10.51 6.56
N ASN A 14 -0.67 -11.26 7.63
CA ASN A 14 -1.49 -12.40 7.99
C ASN A 14 -1.74 -12.35 9.50
N ASN A 15 -2.83 -11.69 9.90
CA ASN A 15 -3.26 -11.61 11.28
C ASN A 15 -4.39 -12.63 11.51
N GLN A 16 -4.12 -13.65 12.31
CA GLN A 16 -5.12 -14.65 12.70
C GLN A 16 -5.22 -14.67 14.21
N GLN A 17 -6.45 -14.54 14.69
CA GLN A 17 -6.79 -14.59 16.10
C GLN A 17 -7.85 -15.68 16.27
N THR A 18 -7.68 -16.53 17.26
CA THR A 18 -8.58 -17.64 17.55
C THR A 18 -9.30 -17.44 18.88
N ILE A 19 -10.51 -17.95 18.98
CA ILE A 19 -11.26 -18.06 20.23
C ILE A 19 -10.84 -19.35 20.91
N THR A 20 -10.33 -19.26 22.15
CA THR A 20 -9.81 -20.41 22.91
C THR A 20 -10.84 -21.52 23.13
N GLU A 21 -12.13 -21.18 23.23
CA GLU A 21 -13.19 -22.15 23.55
C GLU A 21 -13.51 -23.14 22.41
N ASN A 22 -13.28 -22.75 21.15
CA ASN A 22 -13.74 -23.53 19.99
C ASN A 22 -12.81 -23.46 18.77
N ASP A 23 -11.61 -22.90 18.93
CA ASP A 23 -10.59 -22.71 17.88
C ASP A 23 -11.07 -21.95 16.63
N SER A 24 -12.22 -21.27 16.70
CA SER A 24 -12.71 -20.47 15.59
C SER A 24 -11.93 -19.17 15.45
N LEU A 25 -11.77 -18.70 14.21
CA LEU A 25 -11.16 -17.41 13.94
C LEU A 25 -12.08 -16.28 14.41
N THR A 26 -11.52 -15.31 15.13
CA THR A 26 -12.23 -14.08 15.49
C THR A 26 -12.50 -13.26 14.23
N SER A 27 -13.53 -12.41 14.29
CA SER A 27 -13.86 -11.46 13.21
C SER A 27 -12.75 -10.45 12.90
N LEU A 28 -11.74 -10.33 13.76
CA LEU A 28 -10.57 -9.47 13.58
C LEU A 28 -9.46 -10.13 12.75
N SER A 29 -9.59 -11.43 12.46
CA SER A 29 -8.66 -12.14 11.59
C SER A 29 -8.75 -11.59 10.17
N GLN A 30 -7.60 -11.21 9.61
CA GLN A 30 -7.48 -10.59 8.30
C GLN A 30 -6.16 -10.96 7.63
N ARG A 31 -6.15 -10.97 6.30
CA ARG A 31 -4.92 -11.16 5.51
C ARG A 31 -4.95 -10.26 4.29
N PHE A 32 -3.80 -9.74 3.90
CA PHE A 32 -3.67 -9.07 2.60
C PHE A 32 -2.34 -9.40 1.94
N LYS A 33 -2.31 -9.24 0.61
CA LYS A 33 -1.10 -9.23 -0.20
C LYS A 33 -1.19 -8.07 -1.17
N ALA A 34 -0.09 -7.37 -1.36
CA ALA A 34 0.01 -6.26 -2.28
C ALA A 34 1.33 -6.27 -3.05
N TYR A 35 1.23 -5.96 -4.33
CA TYR A 35 2.32 -5.84 -5.27
C TYR A 35 2.27 -4.45 -5.87
N GLU A 36 3.40 -3.77 -5.83
CA GLU A 36 3.51 -2.39 -6.27
C GLU A 36 4.73 -2.23 -7.16
N MET A 37 4.58 -1.47 -8.23
CA MET A 37 5.66 -1.03 -9.11
C MET A 37 5.62 0.50 -9.15
N PHE A 38 6.78 1.13 -9.10
CA PHE A 38 6.88 2.57 -9.05
C PHE A 38 8.14 3.05 -9.78
N THR A 39 8.08 4.28 -10.24
CA THR A 39 9.22 5.00 -10.80
C THR A 39 9.23 6.40 -10.23
N GLY A 40 10.42 6.94 -10.02
CA GLY A 40 10.56 8.27 -9.48
C GLY A 40 11.76 9.01 -10.03
N TYR A 41 11.71 10.31 -9.82
CA TYR A 41 12.75 11.25 -10.18
C TYR A 41 12.92 12.25 -9.05
N GLY A 42 14.16 12.56 -8.69
CA GLY A 42 14.45 13.50 -7.62
C GLY A 42 15.90 13.89 -7.57
N ASP A 43 16.31 14.56 -6.50
CA ASP A 43 17.68 15.00 -6.32
C ASP A 43 18.16 14.88 -4.87
N SER A 44 19.40 15.32 -4.63
CA SER A 44 20.08 15.28 -3.33
C SER A 44 19.45 16.18 -2.26
N THR A 45 18.53 17.09 -2.61
CA THR A 45 17.80 17.93 -1.65
C THR A 45 16.53 17.26 -1.12
N GLN A 46 16.33 15.98 -1.44
CA GLN A 46 15.11 15.21 -1.12
C GLN A 46 13.84 15.79 -1.76
N VAL A 47 13.98 16.60 -2.82
CA VAL A 47 12.89 16.97 -3.73
C VAL A 47 12.71 15.83 -4.71
N PHE A 48 11.48 15.34 -4.85
CA PHE A 48 11.17 14.20 -5.70
C PHE A 48 9.73 14.19 -6.19
N VAL A 49 9.49 13.41 -7.24
CA VAL A 49 8.18 12.93 -7.68
C VAL A 49 8.31 11.43 -7.94
N GLU A 50 7.41 10.64 -7.35
CA GLU A 50 7.24 9.22 -7.57
C GLU A 50 5.81 8.96 -8.04
N VAL A 51 5.66 8.11 -9.04
CA VAL A 51 4.37 7.59 -9.47
C VAL A 51 4.39 6.08 -9.38
N GLY A 52 3.28 5.50 -8.94
CA GLY A 52 3.22 4.06 -8.74
C GLY A 52 1.84 3.47 -8.94
N TYR A 53 1.86 2.18 -9.23
CA TYR A 53 0.70 1.32 -9.34
C TYR A 53 0.79 0.21 -8.30
N LYS A 54 -0.29 -0.01 -7.55
CA LYS A 54 -0.42 -1.07 -6.56
C LYS A 54 -1.67 -1.91 -6.80
N PHE A 55 -1.47 -3.21 -6.92
CA PHE A 55 -2.52 -4.21 -6.84
C PHE A 55 -2.54 -4.83 -5.45
N ARG A 56 -3.71 -4.91 -4.80
CA ARG A 56 -3.86 -5.52 -3.46
C ARG A 56 -5.10 -6.39 -3.39
N THR A 57 -4.98 -7.58 -2.79
CA THR A 57 -6.09 -8.47 -2.45
C THR A 57 -6.28 -8.51 -0.94
N ASN A 58 -7.52 -8.42 -0.47
CA ASN A 58 -7.85 -8.51 0.95
C ASN A 58 -8.74 -9.71 1.22
N ASP A 59 -8.38 -10.44 2.27
CA ASP A 59 -9.13 -11.57 2.79
C ASP A 59 -9.67 -11.23 4.18
N SER A 60 -10.90 -11.66 4.44
CA SER A 60 -11.57 -11.51 5.73
C SER A 60 -12.33 -12.80 6.07
N ILE A 61 -12.80 -12.92 7.31
CA ILE A 61 -13.48 -14.12 7.77
C ILE A 61 -14.84 -14.30 7.10
N ARG A 62 -15.01 -15.48 6.48
CA ARG A 62 -16.25 -15.98 5.91
C ARG A 62 -16.35 -17.47 6.24
N ASN A 63 -17.34 -17.85 7.04
CA ASN A 63 -17.57 -19.24 7.47
C ASN A 63 -16.32 -19.87 8.11
N ASN A 64 -15.74 -19.19 9.11
CA ASN A 64 -14.55 -19.61 9.86
C ASN A 64 -13.27 -19.82 9.00
N ALA A 65 -13.20 -19.19 7.83
CA ALA A 65 -12.02 -19.21 6.97
C ALA A 65 -11.76 -17.82 6.39
N LEU A 66 -10.48 -17.49 6.20
CA LEU A 66 -10.08 -16.29 5.46
C LEU A 66 -10.38 -16.50 3.97
N LYS A 67 -11.31 -15.72 3.44
CA LYS A 67 -11.68 -15.73 2.02
C LYS A 67 -11.47 -14.35 1.43
N ASN A 68 -11.14 -14.30 0.15
CA ASN A 68 -11.04 -13.03 -0.56
C ASN A 68 -12.40 -12.31 -0.54
N VAL A 69 -12.38 -11.04 -0.14
CA VAL A 69 -13.57 -10.20 -0.07
C VAL A 69 -13.50 -8.98 -0.98
N ASN A 70 -12.29 -8.59 -1.39
CA ASN A 70 -12.09 -7.64 -2.46
C ASN A 70 -10.66 -7.71 -3.01
N SER A 71 -10.51 -7.03 -4.14
CA SER A 71 -9.24 -6.60 -4.69
C SER A 71 -9.29 -5.12 -5.04
N SER A 72 -8.12 -4.49 -5.15
CA SER A 72 -8.02 -3.07 -5.48
C SER A 72 -6.88 -2.80 -6.44
N ASN A 73 -7.12 -1.84 -7.34
CA ASN A 73 -6.12 -1.25 -8.21
C ASN A 73 -5.93 0.20 -7.77
N THR A 74 -4.72 0.58 -7.41
CA THR A 74 -4.40 1.91 -6.88
C THR A 74 -3.32 2.55 -7.73
N PHE A 75 -3.60 3.74 -8.26
CA PHE A 75 -2.60 4.61 -8.86
C PHE A 75 -2.32 5.76 -7.90
N TYR A 76 -1.05 6.13 -7.73
CA TYR A 76 -0.69 7.24 -6.85
C TYR A 76 0.43 8.09 -7.43
N ILE A 77 0.48 9.33 -6.93
CA ILE A 77 1.61 10.24 -7.06
C ILE A 77 2.02 10.62 -5.64
N ASP A 78 3.30 10.49 -5.32
CA ASP A 78 3.91 10.98 -4.10
C ASP A 78 5.05 11.93 -4.46
N SER A 79 5.11 13.10 -3.84
CA SER A 79 6.10 14.10 -4.21
C SER A 79 6.46 15.01 -3.06
N ARG A 80 7.72 15.44 -3.07
CA ARG A 80 8.19 16.61 -2.32
C ARG A 80 8.62 17.66 -3.33
N LEU A 81 7.83 18.71 -3.44
CA LEU A 81 7.99 19.77 -4.45
C LEU A 81 9.04 20.81 -4.03
N ILE A 82 9.08 21.14 -2.73
CA ILE A 82 10.01 22.13 -2.18
C ILE A 82 10.56 21.62 -0.85
N LYS A 83 11.89 21.65 -0.69
CA LYS A 83 12.56 21.35 0.58
C LYS A 83 13.73 22.31 0.82
N ASN A 84 13.62 23.15 1.84
CA ASN A 84 14.70 23.98 2.36
C ASN A 84 14.53 24.19 3.89
N GLN A 85 15.34 25.06 4.51
CA GLN A 85 15.30 25.31 5.96
C GLN A 85 13.98 25.93 6.46
N ARG A 86 13.25 26.63 5.60
CA ARG A 86 12.04 27.40 5.93
C ARG A 86 10.77 26.81 5.34
N THR A 87 10.88 25.96 4.33
CA THR A 87 9.75 25.45 3.55
C THR A 87 9.92 23.96 3.27
N ASN A 88 8.84 23.21 3.50
CA ASN A 88 8.74 21.81 3.16
C ASN A 88 7.34 21.53 2.61
N LEU A 89 7.22 21.50 1.28
CA LEU A 89 5.96 21.30 0.58
C LEU A 89 5.95 19.94 -0.12
N SER A 90 4.94 19.14 0.18
CA SER A 90 4.73 17.81 -0.41
C SER A 90 3.31 17.69 -0.93
N LEU A 91 3.12 16.87 -1.97
CA LEU A 91 1.82 16.58 -2.56
C LEU A 91 1.70 15.07 -2.72
N TYR A 92 0.60 14.52 -2.19
CA TYR A 92 0.22 13.12 -2.36
C TYR A 92 -1.18 13.04 -2.97
N ALA A 93 -1.34 12.24 -4.01
CA ALA A 93 -2.63 11.96 -4.65
C ALA A 93 -2.80 10.46 -4.85
N ASN A 94 -4.01 9.96 -4.60
CA ASN A 94 -4.34 8.54 -4.70
C ASN A 94 -5.68 8.35 -5.40
N TYR A 95 -5.70 7.48 -6.42
CA TYR A 95 -6.91 7.03 -7.07
C TYR A 95 -7.00 5.51 -6.97
N ARG A 96 -8.04 5.03 -6.29
CA ARG A 96 -8.25 3.60 -6.02
C ARG A 96 -9.60 3.13 -6.55
N THR A 97 -9.58 2.02 -7.27
CA THR A 97 -10.79 1.27 -7.66
C THR A 97 -10.85 -0.04 -6.90
N LEU A 98 -12.05 -0.41 -6.45
CA LEU A 98 -12.33 -1.62 -5.68
C LEU A 98 -13.15 -2.58 -6.54
N LYS A 99 -12.81 -3.87 -6.47
CA LYS A 99 -13.58 -4.97 -7.04
C LYS A 99 -13.94 -5.92 -5.91
N TYR A 100 -15.23 -6.16 -5.71
CA TYR A 100 -15.78 -7.06 -4.69
C TYR A 100 -16.11 -8.43 -5.30
#